data_AF-A0AAN6YDL4-F1
#
_entry.id   AF-A0AAN6YDL4-F1
#
_cell.length_a   1.000
_cell.length_b   1.000
_cell.length_c   1.000
_cell.angle_alpha   90.00
_cell.angle_beta   90.00
_cell.angle_gamma   90.00
#
_symmetry.space_group_name_H-M   'P 1'
#
loop_
_entity.id
_entity.type
_entity.pdbx_description
1 polymer ?
#
loop_
_entity_poly.entity_id
_entity_poly.type
_entity_poly.pdbx_seq_one_letter_code
_entity_poly.pdbx_strand_id
1 'polypeptide(L)'
;MASKIIRVLAAGKMEAMGRRVIEGLKPEVEVVHFMLSTHIADELPLILENKIPPNPSSNVAAEILGGPVSLSEKPAQALILGGAYTDEMITDLRALVKERQAAAAQEGRTIRQIPWIRIESARSKFSPSDPDAYVPDVIARFKAELFKLDGEGKLDGSDGEVYAV
;
A
#
# COMPACT_ATOMS: atom_id res chain seq x y z
N MET A 1 -24.89 10.73 -1.95
CA MET A 1 -23.99 10.17 -0.93
C MET A 1 -22.59 10.25 -1.51
N ALA A 2 -21.64 10.91 -0.84
CA ALA A 2 -20.26 10.95 -1.33
C ALA A 2 -19.70 9.52 -1.27
N SER A 3 -19.21 8.98 -2.39
CA SER A 3 -18.54 7.68 -2.40
C SER A 3 -17.34 7.74 -1.47
N LYS A 4 -17.24 6.81 -0.52
CA LYS A 4 -16.09 6.68 0.36
C LYS A 4 -14.85 6.38 -0.49
N ILE A 5 -13.84 7.24 -0.44
CA ILE A 5 -12.55 7.02 -1.09
C ILE A 5 -11.70 6.12 -0.20
N ILE A 6 -11.18 5.02 -0.75
CA ILE A 6 -10.28 4.11 -0.04
C ILE A 6 -8.86 4.64 -0.15
N ARG A 7 -8.18 4.81 0.98
CA ARG A 7 -6.79 5.33 1.03
C ARG A 7 -5.81 4.21 1.23
N VAL A 8 -4.79 4.13 0.38
CA VAL A 8 -3.81 3.04 0.44
C VAL A 8 -2.37 3.56 0.39
N LEU A 9 -1.48 2.78 0.98
CA LEU A 9 -0.05 2.85 0.69
C LEU A 9 0.23 1.96 -0.52
N ALA A 10 1.16 2.35 -1.38
CA ALA A 10 1.58 1.50 -2.49
C ALA A 10 3.10 1.30 -2.45
N ALA A 11 3.56 0.12 -2.84
CA ALA A 11 4.99 -0.12 -2.99
C ALA A 11 5.33 -0.93 -4.23
N GLY A 12 6.40 -0.56 -4.90
CA GLY A 12 6.81 -1.16 -6.16
C GLY A 12 8.27 -0.92 -6.51
N LYS A 13 8.73 -1.60 -7.56
CA LYS A 13 10.14 -1.54 -7.99
C LYS A 13 10.47 -0.29 -8.81
N MET A 14 9.51 0.25 -9.55
CA MET A 14 9.74 1.33 -10.52
C MET A 14 8.66 2.41 -10.39
N GLU A 15 9.08 3.67 -10.25
CA GLU A 15 8.16 4.82 -10.16
C GLU A 15 7.30 4.98 -11.42
N ALA A 16 7.87 4.79 -12.62
CA ALA A 16 7.13 4.95 -13.86
C ALA A 16 5.93 3.99 -13.96
N MET A 17 6.10 2.75 -13.48
CA MET A 17 5.01 1.78 -13.40
C MET A 17 4.05 2.14 -12.27
N GLY A 18 4.59 2.52 -11.10
CA GLY A 18 3.82 2.98 -9.94
C GLY A 18 2.88 4.13 -10.31
N ARG A 19 3.37 5.14 -11.03
CA ARG A 19 2.57 6.28 -11.53
C ARG A 19 1.34 5.82 -12.30
N ARG A 20 1.51 4.94 -13.29
CA ARG A 20 0.40 4.44 -14.12
C ARG A 20 -0.65 3.71 -13.28
N VAL A 21 -0.21 2.90 -12.31
CA VAL A 21 -1.11 2.21 -11.38
C VAL A 21 -1.84 3.21 -10.48
N ILE A 22 -1.13 4.16 -9.87
CA ILE A 22 -1.71 5.18 -8.98
C ILE A 22 -2.76 6.02 -9.71
N GLU A 23 -2.49 6.43 -10.94
CA GLU A 23 -3.45 7.19 -11.75
C GLU A 23 -4.69 6.37 -12.08
N GLY A 24 -4.53 5.10 -12.47
CA GLY A 24 -5.65 4.22 -12.82
C GLY A 24 -6.49 3.74 -11.62
N LEU A 25 -5.97 3.87 -10.40
CA LEU A 25 -6.70 3.57 -9.16
C LEU A 25 -7.78 4.62 -8.85
N LYS A 26 -7.66 5.84 -9.38
CA LYS A 26 -8.66 6.90 -9.24
C LYS A 26 -9.96 6.57 -10.03
N PRO A 27 -11.09 7.18 -9.65
CA PRO A 27 -11.30 8.07 -8.49
C PRO A 27 -11.55 7.34 -7.17
N GLU A 28 -11.78 6.02 -7.19
CA GLU A 28 -12.28 5.29 -6.02
C GLU A 28 -11.20 5.01 -4.97
N VAL A 29 -9.94 4.90 -5.40
CA VAL A 29 -8.79 4.62 -4.55
C VAL A 29 -7.77 5.75 -4.67
N GLU A 30 -7.32 6.24 -3.52
CA GLU A 30 -6.32 7.30 -3.37
C GLU A 30 -5.04 6.70 -2.78
N VAL A 31 -3.92 6.76 -3.50
CA VAL A 31 -2.61 6.34 -2.99
C VAL A 31 -1.99 7.51 -2.25
N VAL A 32 -1.90 7.43 -0.93
CA VAL A 32 -1.43 8.55 -0.08
C VAL A 32 0.09 8.61 0.03
N HIS A 33 0.77 7.48 -0.20
CA HIS A 33 2.24 7.41 -0.23
C HIS A 33 2.70 6.23 -1.10
N PHE A 34 3.78 6.43 -1.86
CA PHE A 34 4.40 5.38 -2.69
C PHE A 34 5.84 5.14 -2.23
N MET A 35 6.19 3.87 -2.00
CA MET A 35 7.53 3.45 -1.58
C MET A 35 8.21 2.64 -2.67
N LEU A 36 9.49 2.92 -2.90
CA LEU A 36 10.32 1.99 -3.67
C LEU A 36 10.59 0.74 -2.84
N SER A 37 10.59 -0.42 -3.51
CA SER A 37 10.78 -1.71 -2.85
C SER A 37 12.09 -1.83 -2.06
N THR A 38 13.11 -1.06 -2.43
CA THR A 38 14.41 -0.99 -1.73
C THR A 38 14.38 -0.19 -0.43
N HIS A 39 13.36 0.62 -0.18
CA HIS A 39 13.26 1.53 0.97
C HIS A 39 12.04 1.25 1.86
N ILE A 40 11.16 0.34 1.45
CA ILE A 40 9.93 0.01 2.19
C ILE A 40 10.18 -0.41 3.65
N ALA A 41 11.27 -1.12 3.94
CA ALA A 41 11.60 -1.53 5.31
C ALA A 41 11.86 -0.32 6.24
N ASP A 42 12.37 0.78 5.70
CA ASP A 42 12.68 2.00 6.47
C ASP A 42 11.46 2.92 6.55
N GLU A 43 10.69 3.02 5.46
CA GLU A 43 9.57 3.96 5.35
C GLU A 43 8.27 3.45 5.98
N LEU A 44 7.91 2.18 5.73
CA LEU A 44 6.62 1.62 6.13
C LEU A 44 6.34 1.77 7.63
N PRO A 45 7.29 1.51 8.55
CA PRO A 45 7.03 1.68 9.98
C PRO A 45 6.69 3.12 10.38
N LEU A 46 7.41 4.09 9.80
CA LEU A 46 7.18 5.51 10.08
C LEU A 46 5.77 5.90 9.62
N ILE A 47 5.39 5.46 8.43
CA ILE A 47 4.08 5.78 7.83
C ILE A 47 2.95 5.15 8.64
N LEU A 48 3.10 3.92 9.14
CA LEU A 48 2.11 3.28 10.00
C LEU A 48 1.95 3.99 11.36
N GLU A 49 2.98 4.72 11.80
CA GLU A 49 2.92 5.66 12.93
C GLU A 49 2.37 7.05 12.55
N ASN A 50 1.84 7.21 11.33
CA ASN A 50 1.41 8.48 10.74
C ASN A 50 2.52 9.53 10.64
N LYS A 51 3.77 9.10 10.47
CA LYS A 51 4.94 9.98 10.26
C LYS A 51 5.38 9.90 8.80
N ILE A 52 5.65 11.05 8.20
CA ILE A 52 6.25 11.13 6.87
C ILE A 52 7.76 10.87 7.00
N PRO A 53 8.35 9.95 6.22
CA PRO A 53 9.79 9.77 6.18
C PRO A 53 10.50 11.08 5.81
N PRO A 54 11.62 11.45 6.46
CA PRO A 54 12.30 12.72 6.17
C PRO A 54 12.85 12.79 4.74
N ASN A 55 13.23 11.64 4.18
CA ASN A 55 13.70 11.48 2.80
C ASN A 55 12.89 10.36 2.14
N PRO A 56 11.67 10.63 1.64
CA PRO A 56 10.87 9.59 0.99
C PRO A 56 11.55 9.14 -0.30
N SER A 57 11.53 7.84 -0.57
CA SER A 57 12.13 7.26 -1.79
C SER A 57 11.42 7.67 -3.08
N SER A 58 10.19 8.21 -2.97
CA SER A 58 9.41 8.71 -4.10
C SER A 58 8.44 9.80 -3.68
N ASN A 59 8.18 10.75 -4.59
CA ASN A 59 7.16 11.78 -4.44
C ASN A 59 5.95 11.59 -5.37
N VAL A 60 5.90 10.49 -6.14
CA VAL A 60 4.91 10.28 -7.20
C VAL A 60 3.46 10.38 -6.71
N ALA A 61 3.16 9.86 -5.52
CA ALA A 61 1.84 9.93 -4.94
C ALA A 61 1.44 11.39 -4.62
N ALA A 62 2.33 12.14 -3.98
CA ALA A 62 2.10 13.55 -3.64
C ALA A 62 1.93 14.41 -4.90
N GLU A 63 2.74 14.20 -5.93
CA GLU A 63 2.61 14.89 -7.22
C GLU A 63 1.23 14.65 -7.86
N ILE A 64 0.77 13.39 -7.89
CA ILE A 64 -0.52 13.01 -8.46
C ILE A 64 -1.70 13.56 -7.64
N LEU A 65 -1.51 13.78 -6.34
CA LEU A 65 -2.53 14.37 -5.45
C LEU A 65 -2.45 15.89 -5.35
N GLY A 66 -1.44 16.51 -5.95
CA GLY A 66 -1.24 17.97 -5.90
C GLY A 66 -0.65 18.47 -4.57
N GLY A 67 0.00 17.60 -3.80
CA GLY A 67 0.65 17.94 -2.53
C GLY A 67 0.78 16.75 -1.57
N PRO A 68 1.55 16.91 -0.48
CA PRO A 68 1.69 15.88 0.54
C PRO A 68 0.36 15.64 1.27
N VAL A 69 0.10 14.39 1.64
CA VAL A 69 -1.07 14.00 2.44
C VAL A 69 -0.68 13.91 3.91
N SER A 70 -1.46 14.55 4.77
CA SER A 70 -1.34 14.34 6.22
C SER A 70 -1.86 12.95 6.58
N LEU A 71 -0.94 12.05 6.95
CA LEU A 71 -1.27 10.67 7.32
C LEU A 71 -2.08 10.59 8.61
N SER A 72 -1.99 11.57 9.50
CA SER A 72 -2.80 11.61 10.73
C SER A 72 -4.26 11.97 10.46
N GLU A 73 -4.53 12.85 9.50
CA GLU A 73 -5.88 13.25 9.11
C GLU A 73 -6.52 12.26 8.12
N LYS A 74 -5.69 11.70 7.23
CA LYS A 74 -6.08 10.80 6.15
C LYS A 74 -5.26 9.51 6.23
N PRO A 75 -5.48 8.69 7.26
CA PRO A 75 -4.68 7.50 7.47
C PRO A 75 -4.93 6.46 6.37
N ALA A 76 -3.87 5.77 5.98
CA ALA A 76 -3.99 4.65 5.06
C ALA A 76 -4.80 3.52 5.68
N GLN A 77 -5.50 2.78 4.82
CA GLN A 77 -6.41 1.70 5.18
C GLN A 77 -5.92 0.34 4.69
N ALA A 78 -5.01 0.31 3.72
CA ALA A 78 -4.37 -0.91 3.21
C ALA A 78 -2.99 -0.59 2.63
N LEU A 79 -2.16 -1.62 2.48
CA LEU A 79 -0.89 -1.57 1.74
C LEU A 79 -1.02 -2.45 0.49
N ILE A 80 -0.76 -1.89 -0.69
CA ILE A 80 -0.70 -2.64 -1.94
C ILE A 80 0.76 -2.86 -2.37
N LEU A 81 1.10 -4.11 -2.71
CA LEU A 81 2.45 -4.56 -3.04
C LEU A 81 2.48 -5.08 -4.48
N GLY A 82 3.35 -4.53 -5.32
CA GLY A 82 3.53 -4.99 -6.70
C GLY A 82 4.08 -6.43 -6.81
N GLY A 83 4.17 -6.95 -8.04
CA GLY A 83 4.56 -8.36 -8.27
C GLY A 83 6.02 -8.73 -7.96
N ALA A 84 6.82 -7.81 -7.43
CA ALA A 84 8.23 -8.03 -7.09
C ALA A 84 8.44 -8.60 -5.67
N TYR A 85 7.40 -8.64 -4.83
CA TYR A 85 7.51 -9.08 -3.44
C TYR A 85 7.37 -10.59 -3.32
N THR A 86 8.42 -11.25 -2.84
CA THR A 86 8.40 -12.69 -2.52
C THR A 86 7.74 -12.94 -1.15
N ASP A 87 7.39 -14.20 -0.89
CA ASP A 87 6.83 -14.59 0.41
C ASP A 87 7.82 -14.33 1.56
N GLU A 88 9.12 -14.51 1.31
CA GLU A 88 10.20 -14.21 2.25
C GLU A 88 10.26 -12.70 2.56
N MET A 89 10.29 -11.85 1.54
CA MET A 89 10.30 -10.39 1.73
C MET A 89 9.08 -9.90 2.52
N ILE A 90 7.91 -10.48 2.27
CA ILE A 90 6.69 -10.14 3.02
C ILE A 90 6.80 -10.61 4.47
N THR A 91 7.34 -11.80 4.70
CA THR A 91 7.55 -12.33 6.05
C THR A 91 8.47 -11.42 6.86
N ASP A 92 9.59 -11.00 6.28
CA ASP A 92 10.55 -10.11 6.92
C ASP A 92 9.96 -8.74 7.24
N LEU A 93 9.25 -8.14 6.27
CA LEU A 93 8.55 -6.87 6.49
C LEU A 93 7.51 -6.97 7.59
N ARG A 94 6.76 -8.08 7.66
CA ARG A 94 5.78 -8.29 8.73
C ARG A 94 6.43 -8.44 10.08
N ALA A 95 7.57 -9.15 10.17
CA ALA A 95 8.32 -9.27 11.42
C ALA A 95 8.75 -7.89 11.93
N LEU A 96 9.28 -7.06 11.02
CA LEU A 96 9.71 -5.69 11.32
C LEU A 96 8.54 -4.79 11.78
N VAL A 97 7.39 -4.86 11.10
CA VAL A 97 6.20 -4.10 11.52
C VAL A 97 5.66 -4.59 12.86
N LYS A 98 5.66 -5.90 13.11
CA LYS A 98 5.24 -6.47 14.41
C LYS A 98 6.15 -6.03 15.56
N GLU A 99 7.46 -6.00 15.34
CA GLU A 99 8.42 -5.51 16.33
C GLU A 99 8.14 -4.05 16.68
N ARG A 100 7.88 -3.21 15.67
CA ARG A 100 7.53 -1.80 15.86
C ARG A 100 6.20 -1.60 16.57
N GLN A 101 5.20 -2.41 16.23
CA GLN A 101 3.91 -2.43 16.94
C GLN A 101 4.07 -2.81 18.41
N ALA A 102 4.90 -3.82 18.71
CA ALA A 102 5.18 -4.24 20.09
C ALA A 102 5.90 -3.15 20.88
N ALA A 103 6.92 -2.50 20.29
CA ALA A 103 7.62 -1.38 20.91
C ALA A 103 6.69 -0.19 21.19
N ALA A 104 5.84 0.19 20.22
CA ALA A 104 4.85 1.24 20.41
C ALA A 104 3.85 0.91 21.53
N ALA A 105 3.41 -0.35 21.63
CA ALA A 105 2.50 -0.79 22.68
C ALA A 105 3.12 -0.68 24.08
N GLN A 106 4.43 -0.96 24.23
CA GLN A 106 5.16 -0.75 25.50
C GLN A 106 5.20 0.72 25.92
N GLU A 107 5.14 1.64 24.95
CA GLU A 107 5.07 3.09 25.18
C GLU A 107 3.62 3.61 25.29
N GLY A 108 2.61 2.73 25.34
CA GLY A 108 1.20 3.11 25.41
C GLY A 108 0.63 3.69 24.11
N ARG A 109 1.30 3.47 22.97
CA ARG A 109 0.86 3.89 21.64
C ARG A 109 0.27 2.71 20.87
N THR A 110 -0.74 2.98 20.03
CA THR A 110 -1.32 1.98 19.15
C THR A 110 -1.00 2.31 17.70
N ILE A 111 -0.36 1.37 17.00
CA ILE A 111 -0.13 1.43 15.56
C ILE A 111 -1.23 0.62 14.87
N ARG A 112 -1.84 1.18 13.82
CA ARG A 112 -2.93 0.51 13.09
C ARG A 112 -2.44 -0.77 12.41
N GLN A 113 -3.32 -1.74 12.33
CA GLN A 113 -3.13 -2.96 11.54
C GLN A 113 -3.91 -2.79 10.24
N ILE A 114 -3.18 -2.70 9.12
CA ILE A 114 -3.80 -2.56 7.80
C ILE A 114 -3.53 -3.82 6.97
N PRO A 115 -4.49 -4.29 6.17
CA PRO A 115 -4.31 -5.45 5.32
C PRO A 115 -3.30 -5.17 4.22
N TRP A 116 -2.54 -6.19 3.85
CA TRP A 116 -1.54 -6.12 2.80
C TRP A 116 -2.03 -6.91 1.60
N ILE A 117 -2.22 -6.26 0.46
CA ILE A 117 -2.66 -6.89 -0.78
C ILE A 117 -1.45 -6.98 -1.70
N ARG A 118 -1.08 -8.18 -2.11
CA ARG A 118 0.06 -8.42 -3.01
C ARG A 118 -0.40 -9.00 -4.35
N ILE A 119 0.29 -8.62 -5.41
CA ILE A 119 0.15 -9.31 -6.70
C ILE A 119 0.84 -10.68 -6.63
N GLU A 120 0.08 -11.74 -6.83
CA GLU A 120 0.61 -13.09 -7.01
C GLU A 120 1.08 -13.26 -8.45
N SER A 121 2.35 -12.94 -8.71
CA SER A 121 2.94 -12.99 -10.04
C SER A 121 2.80 -14.35 -10.73
N ALA A 122 2.79 -15.45 -9.97
CA ALA A 122 2.57 -16.80 -10.49
C ALA A 122 1.17 -17.00 -11.11
N ARG A 123 0.17 -16.19 -10.70
CA ARG A 123 -1.20 -16.20 -11.23
C ARG A 123 -1.46 -15.05 -12.21
N SER A 124 -0.44 -14.23 -12.49
CA SER A 124 -0.57 -13.11 -13.41
C SER A 124 -0.48 -13.60 -14.84
N LYS A 125 -1.48 -13.23 -15.66
CA LYS A 125 -1.50 -13.57 -17.09
C LYS A 125 -0.57 -12.66 -17.90
N PHE A 126 -0.28 -11.47 -17.37
CA PHE A 126 0.48 -10.43 -18.04
C PHE A 126 1.81 -10.19 -17.32
N SER A 127 2.83 -9.89 -18.11
CA SER A 127 4.18 -9.60 -17.62
C SER A 127 4.38 -8.10 -17.43
N PRO A 128 5.15 -7.64 -16.43
CA PRO A 128 5.58 -6.24 -16.34
C PRO A 128 6.33 -5.71 -17.58
N SER A 129 6.81 -6.60 -18.46
CA SER A 129 7.40 -6.23 -19.76
C SER A 129 6.38 -5.75 -20.79
N ASP A 130 5.09 -6.04 -20.59
CA ASP A 130 3.97 -5.54 -21.38
C ASP A 130 3.08 -4.65 -20.49
N PRO A 131 3.47 -3.38 -20.29
CA PRO A 131 2.78 -2.50 -19.35
C PRO A 131 1.34 -2.18 -19.76
N ASP A 132 1.00 -2.25 -21.04
CA ASP A 132 -0.31 -1.86 -21.55
C ASP A 132 -1.37 -2.90 -21.19
N ALA A 133 -0.98 -4.17 -21.08
CA ALA A 133 -1.85 -5.23 -20.56
C ALA A 133 -1.69 -5.44 -19.04
N TYR A 134 -0.47 -5.31 -18.51
CA TYR A 134 -0.18 -5.57 -17.10
C TYR A 134 -0.82 -4.54 -16.15
N VAL A 135 -0.71 -3.24 -16.46
CA VAL A 135 -1.19 -2.19 -15.55
C VAL A 135 -2.72 -2.28 -15.33
N PRO A 136 -3.56 -2.40 -16.37
CA PRO A 136 -5.01 -2.55 -16.17
C PRO A 136 -5.39 -3.78 -15.35
N ASP A 137 -4.71 -4.92 -15.53
CA ASP A 137 -4.96 -6.15 -14.78
C ASP A 137 -4.63 -5.97 -13.29
N VAL A 138 -3.47 -5.37 -12.98
CA VAL A 138 -3.06 -5.05 -11.60
C VAL A 138 -4.05 -4.11 -10.93
N ILE A 139 -4.50 -3.05 -11.62
CA ILE A 139 -5.50 -2.12 -11.09
C ILE A 139 -6.81 -2.85 -10.79
N ALA A 140 -7.29 -3.68 -11.71
CA ALA A 140 -8.54 -4.42 -11.55
C ALA A 140 -8.49 -5.35 -10.33
N ARG A 141 -7.40 -6.09 -10.15
CA ARG A 141 -7.18 -6.97 -9.00
C ARG A 141 -7.14 -6.22 -7.68
N PHE A 142 -6.39 -5.12 -7.61
CA PHE A 142 -6.34 -4.29 -6.41
C PHE A 142 -7.71 -3.68 -6.07
N LYS A 143 -8.43 -3.11 -7.04
CA LYS A 143 -9.76 -2.56 -6.79
C LYS A 143 -10.74 -3.64 -6.31
N ALA A 144 -10.74 -4.81 -6.95
CA ALA A 144 -11.62 -5.91 -6.58
C ALA A 144 -11.42 -6.34 -5.11
N GLU A 145 -10.17 -6.54 -4.69
CA GLU A 145 -9.89 -6.96 -3.31
C GLU A 145 -10.10 -5.83 -2.31
N LEU A 146 -9.72 -4.58 -2.63
CA LEU A 146 -9.97 -3.43 -1.76
C LEU A 146 -11.47 -3.24 -1.48
N PHE A 147 -12.32 -3.33 -2.50
CA PHE A 147 -13.77 -3.20 -2.32
C PHE A 147 -14.38 -4.37 -1.56
N LYS A 148 -13.87 -5.58 -1.78
CA LYS A 148 -14.27 -6.74 -0.99
C LYS A 148 -13.92 -6.54 0.50
N LEU A 149 -12.68 -6.14 0.80
CA LEU A 149 -12.24 -5.89 2.18
C LEU A 149 -12.99 -4.72 2.82
N ASP A 150 -13.33 -3.67 2.06
CA ASP A 150 -14.16 -2.57 2.55
C ASP A 150 -15.58 -3.05 2.91
N GLY A 151 -16.19 -3.87 2.05
CA GLY A 151 -17.49 -4.50 2.31
C GLY A 151 -17.49 -5.48 3.48
N GLU A 152 -16.35 -6.13 3.75
CA GLU A 152 -16.12 -6.99 4.92
C GLU A 152 -15.76 -6.19 6.19
N GLY A 153 -15.59 -4.87 6.11
CA GLY A 153 -15.22 -4.02 7.25
C GLY A 153 -13.75 -4.11 7.68
N LYS A 154 -12.89 -4.75 6.89
CA LYS A 154 -11.47 -5.01 7.23
C LYS A 154 -10.52 -3.83 7.01
N LEU A 155 -11.03 -2.74 6.45
CA LEU A 155 -10.27 -1.51 6.21
C LEU A 155 -10.36 -0.50 7.37
N ASP A 156 -10.75 -0.96 8.57
CA ASP A 156 -10.95 -0.16 9.78
C ASP A 156 -9.67 0.04 10.62
N GLY A 157 -8.59 -0.65 10.29
CA GLY A 157 -7.31 -0.58 10.99
C GLY A 157 -7.09 -1.68 12.03
N SER A 158 -7.90 -2.74 12.02
CA SER A 158 -7.73 -3.93 12.86
C SER A 158 -7.26 -5.19 12.11
N ASP A 159 -7.27 -5.20 10.78
CA ASP A 159 -6.86 -6.36 9.98
C ASP A 159 -5.37 -6.27 9.59
N GLY A 160 -4.56 -7.21 10.07
CA GLY A 160 -3.11 -7.27 9.79
C GLY A 160 -2.71 -8.39 8.83
N GLU A 161 -3.67 -8.96 8.10
CA GLU A 161 -3.47 -10.12 7.24
C GLU A 161 -2.96 -9.78 5.83
N VAL A 162 -2.49 -10.81 5.13
CA VAL A 162 -1.96 -10.71 3.75
C VAL A 162 -2.91 -11.40 2.78
N TYR A 163 -3.28 -10.70 1.72
CA TYR A 163 -4.17 -11.14 0.64
C TYR A 163 -3.38 -11.18 -0.66
N ALA A 164 -3.44 -12.32 -1.37
CA ALA A 164 -2.78 -12.50 -2.65
C ALA A 164 -3.81 -12.45 -3.79
N VAL A 165 -3.55 -11.62 -4.81
CA VAL A 165 -4.47 -11.36 -5.94
C VAL A 165 -3.82 -11.55 -7.30
#